data_AF-A0A7X0X4B6-F1
#
_entry.id   AF-A0A7X0X4B6-F1
#
_cell.length_a   1.000
_cell.length_b   1.000
_cell.length_c   1.000
_cell.angle_alpha   90.00
_cell.angle_beta   90.00
_cell.angle_gamma   90.00
#
_symmetry.space_group_name_H-M   'P 1'
#
loop_
_entity.id
_entity.type
_entity.pdbx_description
1 polymer ?
#
loop_
_entity_poly.entity_id
_entity_poly.type
_entity_poly.pdbx_seq_one_letter_code
_entity_poly.pdbx_strand_id
1 'polypeptide(L)'
;MKNNPNANLDDYFNLVREQSPWPNGYHPKEAVLKSGDQFEMALSVGQGPEYPGRFGTPTGTIRDVDYVRDNLAVKNDWKPSIDKVVTYRVKDGVKLPVLEGPVGPQVDLGMDKYLPGGAHQTQILIDRGKNLMDYLEIIDVRPIK
;
A
#
# COMPACT_ATOMS: atom_id res chain seq x y z
N MET A 1 -6.42 -2.38 -24.03
CA MET A 1 -5.31 -3.35 -24.26
C MET A 1 -3.90 -2.74 -24.16
N LYS A 2 -3.72 -1.40 -24.26
CA LYS A 2 -2.39 -0.77 -24.35
C LYS A 2 -1.49 -0.89 -23.10
N ASN A 3 -2.04 -1.28 -21.95
CA ASN A 3 -1.33 -1.20 -20.68
C ASN A 3 -1.17 -2.55 -19.95
N ASN A 4 -1.32 -3.71 -20.61
CA ASN A 4 -1.10 -5.01 -19.96
C ASN A 4 0.37 -5.48 -20.15
N PRO A 5 1.15 -5.75 -19.08
CA PRO A 5 2.58 -6.08 -19.16
C PRO A 5 2.90 -7.38 -19.92
N ASN A 6 1.92 -8.29 -20.05
CA ASN A 6 2.05 -9.52 -20.85
C ASN A 6 1.21 -9.50 -22.14
N ALA A 7 0.42 -8.45 -22.34
CA ALA A 7 -0.42 -8.21 -23.53
C ALA A 7 -1.39 -9.33 -23.95
N ASN A 8 -1.75 -10.31 -23.09
CA ASN A 8 -2.84 -11.26 -23.38
C ASN A 8 -4.12 -10.91 -22.59
N LEU A 9 -5.26 -11.43 -23.05
CA LEU A 9 -6.56 -11.07 -22.48
C LEU A 9 -6.80 -11.69 -21.09
N ASP A 10 -6.25 -12.88 -20.85
CA ASP A 10 -6.43 -13.61 -19.59
C ASP A 10 -5.75 -12.91 -18.41
N ASP A 11 -4.53 -12.41 -18.61
CA ASP A 11 -3.80 -11.65 -17.58
C ASP A 11 -4.56 -10.38 -17.19
N TYR A 12 -5.21 -9.71 -18.15
CA TYR A 12 -6.06 -8.55 -17.85
C TYR A 12 -7.27 -8.92 -16.99
N PHE A 13 -7.97 -10.01 -17.34
CA PHE A 13 -9.11 -10.48 -16.55
C PHE A 13 -8.71 -10.94 -15.15
N ASN A 14 -7.54 -11.58 -15.01
CA ASN A 14 -7.00 -11.97 -13.72
C ASN A 14 -6.71 -10.74 -12.85
N LEU A 15 -6.06 -9.70 -13.40
CA LEU A 15 -5.82 -8.45 -12.67
C LEU A 15 -7.11 -7.78 -12.19
N VAL A 16 -8.13 -7.71 -13.06
CA VAL A 16 -9.42 -7.10 -12.72
C VAL A 16 -10.17 -7.90 -11.64
N ARG A 17 -10.16 -9.23 -11.75
CA ARG A 17 -10.92 -10.12 -10.86
C ARG A 17 -10.24 -10.32 -9.51
N GLU A 18 -8.95 -10.58 -9.50
CA GLU A 18 -8.23 -10.97 -8.29
C GLU A 18 -7.73 -9.77 -7.49
N GLN A 19 -7.33 -8.69 -8.19
CA GLN A 19 -6.76 -7.48 -7.58
C GLN A 19 -5.68 -7.80 -6.54
N SER A 20 -4.85 -8.82 -6.83
CA SER A 20 -3.75 -9.22 -5.97
C SER A 20 -2.83 -8.02 -5.73
N PRO A 21 -2.41 -7.75 -4.48
CA PRO A 21 -1.47 -6.66 -4.20
C PRO A 21 -0.03 -7.00 -4.65
N TRP A 22 0.20 -8.21 -5.15
CA TRP A 22 1.49 -8.75 -5.57
C TRP A 22 1.50 -9.06 -7.08
N PRO A 23 2.66 -9.00 -7.75
CA PRO A 23 2.77 -9.42 -9.15
C PRO A 23 2.32 -10.87 -9.35
N ASN A 24 1.84 -11.20 -10.55
CA ASN A 24 1.40 -12.56 -10.86
C ASN A 24 2.56 -13.57 -10.65
N GLY A 25 2.29 -14.67 -9.95
CA GLY A 25 3.27 -15.69 -9.59
C GLY A 25 4.28 -15.27 -8.51
N TYR A 26 4.23 -14.04 -8.02
CA TYR A 26 5.13 -13.57 -6.97
C TYR A 26 4.65 -14.04 -5.59
N HIS A 27 5.59 -14.56 -4.81
CA HIS A 27 5.37 -14.96 -3.43
C HIS A 27 6.04 -13.93 -2.53
N PRO A 28 5.28 -13.15 -1.75
CA PRO A 28 5.86 -12.15 -0.88
C PRO A 28 6.68 -12.77 0.24
N LYS A 29 7.67 -12.01 0.69
CA LYS A 29 8.56 -12.44 1.76
C LYS A 29 7.90 -12.19 3.09
N GLU A 30 7.81 -13.23 3.92
CA GLU A 30 7.47 -13.06 5.32
C GLU A 30 8.57 -12.31 6.08
N ALA A 31 8.17 -11.31 6.86
CA ALA A 31 9.06 -10.55 7.71
C ALA A 31 8.35 -10.13 9.01
N VAL A 32 9.12 -9.56 9.93
CA VAL A 32 8.61 -9.04 11.19
C VAL A 32 9.27 -7.69 11.43
N LEU A 33 8.47 -6.63 11.44
CA LEU A 33 8.91 -5.32 11.90
C LEU A 33 9.00 -5.35 13.43
N LYS A 34 10.09 -4.79 13.96
CA LYS A 34 10.43 -4.75 15.38
C LYS A 34 10.31 -3.33 15.91
N SER A 35 10.36 -3.19 17.22
CA SER A 35 10.39 -1.89 17.90
C SER A 35 11.36 -0.91 17.26
N GLY A 36 10.87 0.30 16.97
CA GLY A 36 11.65 1.34 16.34
C GLY A 36 11.61 1.34 14.80
N ASP A 37 11.23 0.24 14.16
CA ASP A 37 11.08 0.20 12.70
C ASP A 37 9.97 1.15 12.24
N GLN A 38 10.23 1.85 11.13
CA GLN A 38 9.34 2.86 10.59
C GLN A 38 8.94 2.54 9.14
N PHE A 39 7.72 2.94 8.79
CA PHE A 39 7.17 2.90 7.45
C PHE A 39 6.18 4.04 7.31
N GLU A 40 5.83 4.38 6.07
CA GLU A 40 4.84 5.41 5.78
C GLU A 40 3.65 4.88 4.99
N MET A 41 2.51 5.55 5.17
CA MET A 41 1.25 5.23 4.50
C MET A 41 0.59 6.50 3.95
N ALA A 42 0.06 6.42 2.73
CA ALA A 42 -0.82 7.44 2.19
C ALA A 42 -2.26 7.27 2.73
N LEU A 43 -2.84 8.34 3.27
CA LEU A 43 -4.21 8.35 3.79
C LEU A 43 -5.11 9.28 2.99
N SER A 44 -6.41 8.99 3.04
CA SER A 44 -7.44 9.76 2.34
C SER A 44 -7.95 10.94 3.16
N VAL A 45 -8.59 11.90 2.48
CA VAL A 45 -9.31 12.98 3.15
C VAL A 45 -10.34 12.37 4.11
N GLY A 46 -10.39 12.89 5.34
CA GLY A 46 -11.28 12.39 6.39
C GLY A 46 -10.82 11.11 7.10
N GLN A 47 -9.80 10.40 6.60
CA GLN A 47 -9.17 9.29 7.32
C GLN A 47 -8.16 9.85 8.33
N GLY A 48 -8.46 9.76 9.63
CA GLY A 48 -7.55 10.18 10.70
C GLY A 48 -6.25 9.34 10.74
N PRO A 49 -5.11 9.92 11.17
CA PRO A 49 -3.84 9.20 11.29
C PRO A 49 -3.88 8.04 12.29
N GLU A 50 -4.84 8.01 13.20
CA GLU A 50 -5.14 6.91 14.13
C GLU A 50 -5.85 5.72 13.48
N TYR A 51 -6.21 5.83 12.20
CA TYR A 51 -6.86 4.77 11.42
C TYR A 51 -5.96 4.30 10.26
N PRO A 52 -4.77 3.73 10.54
CA PRO A 52 -3.86 3.27 9.48
C PRO A 52 -4.49 2.20 8.60
N GLY A 53 -4.06 2.17 7.34
CA GLY A 53 -4.34 1.08 6.42
C GLY A 53 -3.54 -0.18 6.77
N ARG A 54 -3.60 -1.18 5.87
CA ARG A 54 -2.82 -2.43 5.99
C ARG A 54 -1.59 -2.47 5.09
N PHE A 55 -1.39 -1.44 4.27
CA PHE A 55 -0.29 -1.36 3.31
C PHE A 55 0.50 -0.08 3.57
N GLY A 56 1.81 -0.23 3.71
CA GLY A 56 2.77 0.85 3.81
C GLY A 56 3.97 0.62 2.91
N THR A 57 4.94 1.52 2.98
CA THR A 57 6.19 1.47 2.22
C THR A 57 7.32 2.05 3.09
N PRO A 58 8.61 1.80 2.80
CA PRO A 58 9.70 2.39 3.56
C PRO A 58 9.60 3.91 3.62
N THR A 59 10.07 4.53 4.70
CA THR A 59 9.99 5.98 4.88
C THR A 59 10.76 6.74 3.79
N GLY A 60 10.26 7.92 3.41
CA GLY A 60 10.89 8.78 2.40
C GLY A 60 10.66 8.35 0.94
N THR A 61 9.72 7.43 0.72
CA THR A 61 9.39 6.86 -0.59
C THR A 61 8.27 7.63 -1.29
N ILE A 62 7.21 8.00 -0.58
CA ILE A 62 6.01 8.66 -1.11
C ILE A 62 6.26 10.16 -1.29
N ARG A 63 6.43 10.61 -2.53
CA ARG A 63 6.78 12.02 -2.81
C ARG A 63 5.57 12.89 -3.15
N ASP A 64 4.63 12.32 -3.89
CA ASP A 64 3.43 12.98 -4.41
C ASP A 64 2.30 11.95 -4.61
N VAL A 65 1.10 12.43 -4.93
CA VAL A 65 -0.07 11.59 -5.20
C VAL A 65 0.18 10.67 -6.40
N ASP A 66 0.88 11.13 -7.43
CA ASP A 66 1.19 10.34 -8.63
C ASP A 66 1.99 9.09 -8.27
N TYR A 67 2.98 9.19 -7.38
CA TYR A 67 3.71 8.03 -6.87
C TYR A 67 2.78 7.01 -6.19
N VAL A 68 1.80 7.48 -5.40
CA VAL A 68 0.84 6.59 -4.75
C VAL A 68 -0.03 5.86 -5.78
N ARG A 69 -0.41 6.55 -6.86
CA ARG A 69 -1.21 5.95 -7.95
C ARG A 69 -0.40 4.99 -8.79
N ASP A 70 0.75 5.42 -9.28
CA ASP A 70 1.45 4.72 -10.35
C ASP A 70 2.44 3.68 -9.80
N ASN A 71 3.12 3.98 -8.68
CA ASN A 71 4.14 3.10 -8.12
C ASN A 71 3.62 2.20 -6.99
N LEU A 72 2.68 2.71 -6.17
CA LEU A 72 1.97 1.92 -5.16
C LEU A 72 0.63 1.34 -5.65
N ALA A 73 0.29 1.57 -6.93
CA ALA A 73 -0.89 1.02 -7.61
C ALA A 73 -2.22 1.24 -6.86
N VAL A 74 -2.33 2.33 -6.10
CA VAL A 74 -3.53 2.61 -5.30
C VAL A 74 -4.62 3.20 -6.20
N LYS A 75 -5.65 2.40 -6.47
CA LYS A 75 -6.81 2.80 -7.28
C LYS A 75 -7.55 4.01 -6.68
N ASN A 76 -8.04 4.88 -7.55
CA ASN A 76 -8.95 5.96 -7.23
C ASN A 76 -10.25 5.40 -6.61
N ASP A 77 -10.77 4.29 -7.12
CA ASP A 77 -11.93 3.60 -6.55
C ASP A 77 -11.73 3.18 -5.08
N TRP A 78 -10.50 2.89 -4.65
CA TRP A 78 -10.19 2.54 -3.27
C TRP A 78 -9.97 3.77 -2.39
N LYS A 79 -9.34 4.80 -2.96
CA LYS A 79 -9.03 6.06 -2.29
C LYS A 79 -9.30 7.20 -3.26
N PRO A 80 -10.51 7.80 -3.28
CA PRO A 80 -10.85 8.86 -4.24
C PRO A 80 -10.01 10.12 -4.07
N SER A 81 -9.50 10.34 -2.86
CA SER A 81 -8.58 11.43 -2.54
C SER A 81 -7.49 10.93 -1.62
N ILE A 82 -6.33 11.58 -1.71
CA ILE A 82 -5.15 11.37 -0.87
C ILE A 82 -4.63 12.76 -0.51
N ASP A 83 -4.49 13.05 0.78
CA ASP A 83 -4.15 14.39 1.27
C ASP A 83 -2.96 14.40 2.23
N LYS A 84 -2.56 13.24 2.73
CA LYS A 84 -1.45 13.14 3.68
C LYS A 84 -0.71 11.82 3.60
N VAL A 85 0.52 11.87 4.06
CA VAL A 85 1.35 10.71 4.37
C VAL A 85 1.61 10.71 5.86
N VAL A 86 1.45 9.55 6.48
CA VAL A 86 1.73 9.35 7.90
C VAL A 86 2.89 8.39 8.04
N THR A 87 3.90 8.80 8.82
CA THR A 87 4.98 7.91 9.24
C THR A 87 4.60 7.27 10.55
N TYR A 88 4.59 5.94 10.59
CA TYR A 88 4.35 5.15 11.79
C TYR A 88 5.64 4.49 12.25
N ARG A 89 5.74 4.27 13.55
CA ARG A 89 6.78 3.46 14.17
C ARG A 89 6.16 2.31 14.93
N VAL A 90 6.79 1.14 14.88
CA VAL A 90 6.42 0.00 15.72
C VAL A 90 6.82 0.30 17.16
N LYS A 91 5.86 0.18 18.08
CA LYS A 91 6.04 0.45 19.51
C LYS A 91 7.07 -0.47 20.16
N ASP A 92 7.60 -0.02 21.29
CA ASP A 92 8.52 -0.80 22.11
C ASP A 92 7.90 -2.11 22.59
N GLY A 93 8.68 -3.20 22.53
CA GLY A 93 8.25 -4.55 22.89
C GLY A 93 7.28 -5.22 21.89
N VAL A 94 6.86 -4.53 20.82
CA VAL A 94 5.93 -5.06 19.83
C VAL A 94 6.67 -5.70 18.65
N LYS A 95 6.09 -6.79 18.13
CA LYS A 95 6.47 -7.41 16.86
C LYS A 95 5.28 -7.36 15.92
N LEU A 96 5.49 -6.86 14.71
CA LEU A 96 4.45 -6.73 13.70
C LEU A 96 4.75 -7.69 12.54
N PRO A 97 4.02 -8.81 12.40
CA PRO A 97 4.19 -9.70 11.25
C PRO A 97 3.71 -9.00 9.98
N VAL A 98 4.52 -9.09 8.93
CA VAL A 98 4.27 -8.44 7.64
C VAL A 98 4.64 -9.35 6.48
N LEU A 99 4.10 -9.03 5.32
CA LEU A 99 4.59 -9.49 4.02
C LEU A 99 5.26 -8.33 3.30
N GLU A 100 6.39 -8.58 2.66
CA GLU A 100 7.15 -7.58 1.93
C GLU A 100 7.39 -8.00 0.48
N GLY A 101 7.42 -7.04 -0.42
CA GLY A 101 7.67 -7.28 -1.84
C GLY A 101 7.29 -6.10 -2.73
N PRO A 102 7.49 -6.21 -4.05
CA PRO A 102 7.01 -5.24 -5.01
C PRO A 102 5.48 -5.25 -5.07
N VAL A 103 4.89 -4.08 -5.30
CA VAL A 103 3.46 -3.92 -5.57
C VAL A 103 3.14 -4.51 -6.94
N GLY A 104 2.10 -5.35 -6.98
CA GLY A 104 1.53 -5.86 -8.23
C GLY A 104 0.75 -4.81 -9.00
N PRO A 105 0.72 -4.86 -10.34
CA PRO A 105 -0.05 -3.91 -11.12
C PRO A 105 -1.55 -4.01 -10.84
N GLN A 106 -2.28 -2.90 -11.02
CA GLN A 106 -3.72 -2.83 -10.84
C GLN A 106 -4.41 -2.23 -12.08
N VAL A 107 -5.70 -2.52 -12.22
CA VAL A 107 -6.59 -1.86 -13.18
C VAL A 107 -7.65 -1.07 -12.40
N ASP A 108 -7.65 0.23 -12.63
CA ASP A 108 -8.66 1.16 -12.14
C ASP A 108 -9.74 1.34 -13.22
N LEU A 109 -10.85 0.63 -13.06
CA LEU A 109 -11.94 0.65 -14.02
C LEU A 109 -12.71 1.98 -13.97
N GLY A 110 -12.86 2.58 -12.78
CA GLY A 110 -13.52 3.87 -12.62
C GLY A 110 -12.80 5.01 -13.36
N MET A 111 -11.48 4.89 -13.51
CA MET A 111 -10.64 5.87 -14.20
C MET A 111 -10.14 5.43 -15.58
N ASP A 112 -10.54 4.24 -16.06
CA ASP A 112 -9.99 3.58 -17.25
C ASP A 112 -8.44 3.63 -17.31
N LYS A 113 -7.80 3.37 -16.16
CA LYS A 113 -6.35 3.50 -16.00
C LYS A 113 -5.71 2.19 -15.55
N TYR A 114 -4.54 1.90 -16.12
CA TYR A 114 -3.66 0.85 -15.62
C TYR A 114 -2.59 1.46 -14.73
N LEU A 115 -2.36 0.85 -13.58
CA LEU A 115 -1.41 1.27 -12.58
C LEU A 115 -0.29 0.23 -12.52
N PRO A 116 0.94 0.54 -12.94
CA PRO A 116 1.99 -0.44 -13.11
C PRO A 116 2.52 -1.03 -11.79
N GLY A 117 2.45 -0.27 -10.68
CA GLY A 117 2.99 -0.69 -9.41
C GLY A 117 4.52 -0.77 -9.43
N GLY A 118 5.08 -1.78 -8.76
CA GLY A 118 6.51 -2.11 -8.78
C GLY A 118 7.34 -1.49 -7.65
N ALA A 119 6.84 -0.49 -6.91
CA ALA A 119 7.52 -0.05 -5.70
C ALA A 119 7.45 -1.11 -4.58
N HIS A 120 8.34 -1.02 -3.61
CA HIS A 120 8.30 -1.90 -2.45
C HIS A 120 7.13 -1.54 -1.54
N GLN A 121 6.39 -2.55 -1.06
CA GLN A 121 5.35 -2.40 -0.06
C GLN A 121 5.54 -3.38 1.09
N THR A 122 4.94 -3.01 2.22
CA THR A 122 4.80 -3.81 3.43
C THR A 122 3.31 -3.99 3.71
N GLN A 123 2.84 -5.23 3.71
CA GLN A 123 1.47 -5.59 4.09
C GLN A 123 1.43 -6.10 5.53
N ILE A 124 0.65 -5.46 6.39
CA ILE A 124 0.49 -5.84 7.79
C ILE A 124 -0.47 -7.03 7.93
N LEU A 125 -0.05 -8.07 8.64
CA LEU A 125 -0.80 -9.32 8.83
C LEU A 125 -1.62 -9.39 10.12
N ILE A 126 -1.76 -8.27 10.83
CA ILE A 126 -2.65 -8.18 11.99
C ILE A 126 -4.11 -8.30 11.53
N ASP A 127 -4.89 -9.07 12.29
CA ASP A 127 -6.33 -9.25 12.07
C ASP A 127 -7.09 -7.92 11.93
N ARG A 128 -8.11 -7.90 11.07
CA ARG A 128 -8.86 -6.68 10.75
C ARG A 128 -9.69 -6.15 11.91
N GLY A 129 -10.09 -7.01 12.85
CA GLY A 129 -10.83 -6.62 14.06
C GLY A 129 -9.95 -5.98 15.13
N LYS A 130 -8.62 -6.02 14.97
CA LYS A 130 -7.67 -5.42 15.92
C LYS A 130 -7.31 -3.99 15.55
N ASN A 131 -7.16 -3.17 16.59
CA ASN A 131 -6.68 -1.80 16.46
C ASN A 131 -5.17 -1.79 16.18
N LEU A 132 -4.77 -1.28 15.02
CA LEU A 132 -3.36 -1.16 14.66
C LEU A 132 -2.59 -0.16 15.54
N MET A 133 -3.28 0.79 16.14
CA MET A 133 -2.65 1.72 17.08
C MET A 133 -2.22 1.06 18.39
N ASP A 134 -2.62 -0.18 18.66
CA ASP A 134 -2.04 -0.97 19.77
C ASP A 134 -0.57 -1.35 19.48
N TYR A 135 -0.20 -1.40 18.19
CA TYR A 135 1.11 -1.81 17.69
C TYR A 135 1.97 -0.63 17.24
N LEU A 136 1.33 0.47 16.85
CA LEU A 136 1.96 1.60 16.17
C LEU A 136 1.83 2.89 16.98
N GLU A 137 2.77 3.79 16.76
CA GLU A 137 2.67 5.19 17.14
C GLU A 137 2.93 6.08 15.93
N ILE A 138 2.31 7.27 15.92
CA ILE A 138 2.46 8.25 14.85
C ILE A 138 3.72 9.07 15.12
N ILE A 139 4.60 9.16 14.13
CA ILE A 139 5.84 9.94 14.21
C ILE A 139 5.72 11.26 13.48
N ASP A 140 5.10 11.25 12.31
CA ASP A 140 4.92 12.43 11.48
C ASP A 140 3.66 12.33 10.64
N VAL A 141 3.05 13.48 10.36
CA VAL A 141 1.93 13.63 9.44
C VAL A 141 2.23 14.82 8.54
N ARG A 142 2.45 14.55 7.26
CA ARG A 142 2.73 15.60 6.27
C ARG A 142 1.68 15.64 5.18
N PRO A 143 1.29 16.83 4.70
CA PRO A 143 0.43 16.94 3.54
C PRO A 143 1.17 16.43 2.30
N ILE A 144 0.41 15.96 1.31
CA ILE A 144 0.92 15.56 0.01
C ILE A 144 0.12 16.25 -1.09
N LYS A 145 0.76 16.50 -2.23
CA LYS A 145 0.17 17.10 -3.42
C LYS A 145 0.06 16.09 -4.54
#